data_AF-A0AAE3ED97-F1
#
_entry.id   AF-A0AAE3ED97-F1
#
_cell.length_a   1.000
_cell.length_b   1.000
_cell.length_c   1.000
_cell.angle_alpha   90.00
_cell.angle_beta   90.00
_cell.angle_gamma   90.00
#
_symmetry.space_group_name_H-M   'P 1'
#
loop_
_entity.id
_entity.type
_entity.pdbx_description
1 polymer ?
#
loop_
_entity_poly.entity_id
_entity_poly.type
_entity_poly.pdbx_seq_one_letter_code
_entity_poly.pdbx_strand_id
1 'polypeptide(L)'
;MAERRMFTNTITSSSRFLKMPSSTQALYFHLGMQADDDGVVEAYSVMRLTGAAEDDLRLLAAKGFVVVLNEDLVTYIVDWTKHNKIRSDRKVDSVYKDLLQQRVPDVKLIEPRERADRKKDEALEEEKNCGTSQGQPGDGIGKDSIGKDSIGKINNTGVCARDAQPVVVIASLMLRDGTRYDVAENDAEQYRQLYPALDIDREFREMEQWCMDHPSGRKTRGRVSCFIDSWLNRNQKRAESAAMPPPKKASGNRFHNFDQRTTDYDTLLTQMKQAGG
;
A
#
# COMPACT_ATOMS: atom_id res chain seq x y z
N MET A 1 -9.59 4.38 11.53
CA MET A 1 -8.39 4.39 10.65
C MET A 1 -7.49 5.51 11.14
N ALA A 2 -6.16 5.39 11.07
CA ALA A 2 -5.30 6.53 11.38
C ALA A 2 -5.55 7.66 10.36
N GLU A 3 -5.91 8.84 10.84
CA GLU A 3 -6.11 10.04 10.02
C GLU A 3 -4.75 10.54 9.57
N ARG A 4 -4.36 10.15 8.35
CA ARG A 4 -3.14 10.63 7.71
C ARG A 4 -3.50 11.77 6.77
N ARG A 5 -2.89 12.93 6.99
CA ARG A 5 -2.98 14.09 6.09
C ARG A 5 -1.65 14.25 5.35
N MET A 6 -1.72 14.59 4.07
CA MET A 6 -0.57 14.80 3.19
C MET A 6 -0.59 16.24 2.67
N PHE A 7 0.60 16.78 2.39
CA PHE A 7 0.77 18.09 1.77
C PHE A 7 1.56 17.98 0.47
N THR A 8 1.17 18.78 -0.51
CA THR A 8 1.74 18.77 -1.85
C THR A 8 2.82 19.85 -1.95
N ASN A 9 4.02 19.44 -2.37
CA ASN A 9 5.13 20.37 -2.57
C ASN A 9 4.79 21.50 -3.54
N THR A 10 3.97 21.26 -4.57
CA THR A 10 3.55 22.30 -5.52
C THR A 10 2.98 23.56 -4.86
N ILE A 11 2.32 23.41 -3.71
CA ILE A 11 1.72 24.53 -2.96
C ILE A 11 2.70 25.02 -1.89
N THR A 12 3.28 24.11 -1.10
CA THR A 12 4.15 24.47 0.03
C THR A 12 5.53 24.99 -0.40
N SER A 13 5.98 24.67 -1.62
CA SER A 13 7.19 25.25 -2.22
C SER A 13 6.89 26.42 -3.17
N SER A 14 5.64 26.88 -3.24
CA SER A 14 5.27 28.02 -4.07
C SER A 14 5.87 29.31 -3.53
N SER A 15 6.27 30.22 -4.42
CA SER A 15 6.79 31.54 -4.03
C SER A 15 5.81 32.35 -3.18
N ARG A 16 4.50 32.16 -3.37
CA ARG A 16 3.46 32.79 -2.54
C ARG A 16 3.49 32.28 -1.10
N PHE A 17 3.77 30.99 -0.92
CA PHE A 17 3.80 30.35 0.38
C PHE A 17 5.09 30.68 1.13
N LEU A 18 6.23 30.54 0.45
CA LEU A 18 7.57 30.77 1.03
C LEU A 18 7.81 32.23 1.45
N LYS A 19 7.08 33.19 0.86
CA LYS A 19 7.14 34.61 1.23
C LYS A 19 6.37 34.95 2.52
N MET A 20 5.60 34.02 3.08
CA MET A 20 4.83 34.26 4.32
C MET A 20 5.69 34.05 5.56
N PRO A 21 5.37 34.68 6.70
CA PRO A 21 6.02 34.41 7.98
C PRO A 21 5.95 32.93 8.40
N SER A 22 6.91 32.47 9.20
CA SER A 22 6.94 31.10 9.70
C SER A 22 5.72 30.75 10.56
N SER A 23 5.19 31.70 11.33
CA SER A 23 3.95 31.56 12.10
C SER A 23 2.76 31.23 11.19
N THR A 24 2.60 32.00 10.11
CA THR A 24 1.56 31.81 9.11
C THR A 24 1.70 30.46 8.40
N GLN A 25 2.92 30.09 8.01
CA GLN A 25 3.20 28.79 7.37
C GLN A 25 2.87 27.63 8.31
N ALA A 26 3.25 27.73 9.60
CA ALA A 26 2.93 26.73 10.61
C ALA A 26 1.42 26.59 10.80
N LEU A 27 0.69 27.72 10.92
CA LEU A 27 -0.77 27.72 11.04
C LEU A 27 -1.42 26.96 9.88
N TYR A 28 -0.96 27.18 8.63
CA TYR A 28 -1.49 26.46 7.47
C TYR A 28 -1.35 24.94 7.59
N PHE A 29 -0.19 24.45 8.03
CA PHE A 29 0.02 23.02 8.23
C PHE A 29 -0.88 22.46 9.34
N HIS A 30 -1.02 23.18 10.45
CA HIS A 30 -1.88 22.76 11.55
C HIS A 30 -3.37 22.76 11.18
N LEU A 31 -3.82 23.75 10.40
CA LEU A 31 -5.18 23.77 9.84
C LEU A 31 -5.41 22.53 8.97
N GLY A 32 -4.47 22.20 8.08
CA GLY A 32 -4.60 21.02 7.23
C GLY A 32 -4.51 19.68 7.98
N MET A 33 -3.88 19.65 9.15
CA MET A 33 -3.87 18.46 10.02
C MET A 33 -5.21 18.23 10.71
N GLN A 34 -5.95 19.30 11.05
CA GLN A 34 -7.22 19.22 11.79
C GLN A 34 -8.46 19.36 10.91
N ALA A 35 -8.30 19.67 9.63
CA ALA A 35 -9.41 19.76 8.70
C ALA A 35 -10.10 18.42 8.48
N ASP A 36 -11.40 18.48 8.22
CA ASP A 36 -12.24 17.35 7.83
C ASP A 36 -12.01 16.92 6.36
N ASP A 37 -12.74 15.93 5.87
CA ASP A 37 -12.51 15.38 4.52
C ASP A 37 -12.89 16.33 3.38
N ASP A 38 -13.69 17.36 3.66
CA ASP A 38 -14.00 18.44 2.72
C ASP A 38 -12.98 19.59 2.80
N GLY A 39 -12.07 19.58 3.77
CA GLY A 39 -11.05 20.62 3.93
C GLY A 39 -11.54 21.82 4.74
N VAL A 40 -12.59 21.64 5.53
CA VAL A 40 -13.12 22.64 6.45
C VAL A 40 -12.57 22.37 7.85
N VAL A 41 -12.26 23.44 8.59
CA VAL A 41 -11.70 23.38 9.93
C VAL A 41 -12.16 24.56 10.77
N GLU A 42 -12.35 24.34 12.06
CA GLU A 42 -12.51 25.42 13.04
C GLU A 42 -11.16 26.08 13.32
N ALA A 43 -10.85 27.19 12.64
CA ALA A 43 -9.52 27.79 12.76
C ALA A 43 -9.25 28.37 14.15
N TYR A 44 -10.29 28.83 14.86
CA TYR A 44 -10.13 29.34 16.23
C TYR A 44 -9.49 28.31 17.15
N SER A 45 -9.98 27.06 17.14
CA SER A 45 -9.44 25.94 17.93
C SER A 45 -7.97 25.66 17.58
N VAL A 46 -7.62 25.65 16.29
CA VAL A 46 -6.25 25.44 15.80
C VAL A 46 -5.30 26.58 16.21
N MET A 47 -5.77 27.82 16.12
CA MET A 47 -4.99 28.99 16.53
C MET A 47 -4.68 28.94 18.03
N ARG A 48 -5.64 28.53 18.87
CA ARG A 48 -5.42 28.35 20.32
C ARG A 48 -4.38 27.26 20.61
N LEU A 49 -4.36 26.19 19.81
CA LEU A 49 -3.38 25.10 19.97
C LEU A 49 -1.96 25.49 19.53
N THR A 50 -1.85 26.35 18.51
CA THR A 50 -0.56 26.72 17.90
C THR A 50 0.01 28.03 18.44
N GLY A 51 -0.82 28.84 19.11
CA GLY A 51 -0.45 30.20 19.52
C GLY A 51 -0.37 31.19 18.36
N ALA A 52 -0.96 30.86 17.20
CA ALA A 52 -0.98 31.75 16.04
C ALA A 52 -1.91 32.96 16.25
N ALA A 53 -1.56 34.10 15.66
CA ALA A 53 -2.37 35.31 15.72
C ALA A 53 -3.50 35.27 14.68
N GLU A 54 -4.56 36.04 14.90
CA GLU A 54 -5.64 36.17 13.91
C GLU A 54 -5.13 36.80 12.60
N ASP A 55 -4.12 37.67 12.68
CA ASP A 55 -3.49 38.25 11.51
C ASP A 55 -2.78 37.21 10.63
N ASP A 56 -2.29 36.09 11.19
CA ASP A 56 -1.76 34.97 10.40
C ASP A 56 -2.87 34.34 9.54
N LEU A 57 -4.06 34.14 10.11
CA LEU A 57 -5.22 33.61 9.38
C LEU A 57 -5.67 34.58 8.29
N ARG A 58 -5.72 35.89 8.60
CA ARG A 58 -6.04 36.93 7.61
C ARG A 58 -5.02 36.97 6.48
N LEU A 59 -3.74 36.76 6.78
CA LEU A 59 -2.68 36.71 5.78
C LEU A 59 -2.81 35.49 4.87
N LEU A 60 -3.16 34.31 5.42
CA LEU A 60 -3.50 33.12 4.62
C LEU A 60 -4.70 33.39 3.69
N ALA A 61 -5.73 34.07 4.21
CA ALA A 61 -6.91 34.41 3.44
C ALA A 61 -6.60 35.41 2.32
N ALA A 62 -5.86 36.48 2.62
CA ALA A 62 -5.42 37.47 1.63
C ALA A 62 -4.51 36.86 0.55
N LYS A 63 -3.71 35.86 0.91
CA LYS A 63 -2.89 35.09 -0.03
C LYS A 63 -3.67 33.97 -0.71
N GLY A 64 -4.96 33.78 -0.43
CA GLY A 64 -5.84 32.82 -1.10
C GLY A 64 -5.54 31.35 -0.81
N PHE A 65 -4.86 31.05 0.31
CA PHE A 65 -4.65 29.67 0.75
C PHE A 65 -5.86 29.11 1.51
N VAL A 66 -6.62 30.00 2.15
CA VAL A 66 -7.81 29.67 2.94
C VAL A 66 -8.93 30.67 2.70
N VAL A 67 -10.17 30.29 3.01
CA VAL A 67 -11.36 31.15 2.97
C VAL A 67 -12.08 31.03 4.29
N VAL A 68 -12.30 32.16 4.97
CA VAL A 68 -13.10 32.20 6.20
C VAL A 68 -14.58 32.22 5.83
N LEU A 69 -15.36 31.29 6.37
CA LEU A 69 -16.76 31.04 5.99
C LEU A 69 -17.75 31.83 6.86
N ASN A 70 -17.48 31.93 8.17
CA ASN A 70 -18.35 32.55 9.16
C ASN A 70 -17.56 33.36 10.23
N GLU A 71 -18.29 33.95 11.17
CA GLU A 71 -17.73 34.74 12.28
C GLU A 71 -16.99 33.86 13.31
N ASP A 72 -17.35 32.59 13.46
CA ASP A 72 -16.66 31.64 14.35
C ASP A 72 -15.31 31.14 13.80
N LEU A 73 -14.81 31.77 12.73
CA LEU A 73 -13.56 31.42 12.05
C LEU A 73 -13.53 29.97 11.52
N VAL A 74 -14.68 29.42 11.15
CA VAL A 74 -14.74 28.20 10.35
C VAL A 74 -14.14 28.53 8.99
N THR A 75 -13.12 27.77 8.61
CA THR A 75 -12.24 28.11 7.51
C THR A 75 -12.11 26.94 6.56
N TYR A 76 -12.18 27.21 5.26
CA TYR A 76 -11.98 26.25 4.19
C TYR A 76 -10.57 26.37 3.58
N ILE A 77 -9.90 25.24 3.36
CA ILE A 77 -8.59 25.17 2.70
C ILE A 77 -8.81 25.03 1.19
N VAL A 78 -8.39 26.06 0.43
CA VAL A 78 -8.70 26.18 -1.00
C VAL A 78 -8.19 24.99 -1.83
N ASP A 79 -6.95 24.57 -1.59
CA ASP A 79 -6.30 23.51 -2.35
C ASP A 79 -6.41 22.13 -1.68
N TRP A 80 -7.43 21.92 -0.84
CA TRP A 80 -7.58 20.69 -0.06
C TRP A 80 -7.53 19.42 -0.90
N THR A 81 -8.27 19.36 -2.02
CA THR A 81 -8.32 18.17 -2.87
C THR A 81 -6.96 17.82 -3.49
N LYS A 82 -6.06 18.80 -3.67
CA LYS A 82 -4.70 18.55 -4.18
C LYS A 82 -3.83 17.91 -3.09
N HIS A 83 -4.03 18.31 -1.84
CA HIS A 83 -3.34 17.77 -0.68
C HIS A 83 -3.85 16.37 -0.31
N ASN A 84 -5.17 16.24 -0.20
CA ASN A 84 -5.83 15.07 0.35
C ASN A 84 -6.96 14.62 -0.58
N LYS A 85 -6.61 13.88 -1.63
CA LYS A 85 -7.60 13.24 -2.50
C LYS A 85 -8.09 11.94 -1.86
N ILE A 86 -9.30 11.97 -1.30
CA ILE A 86 -9.97 10.79 -0.75
C ILE A 86 -10.84 10.07 -1.79
N ARG A 87 -11.01 8.75 -1.65
CA ARG A 87 -11.94 7.96 -2.47
C ARG A 87 -13.37 8.19 -1.98
N SER A 88 -14.32 8.28 -2.90
CA SER A 88 -15.73 8.59 -2.61
C SER A 88 -16.40 7.61 -1.64
N ASP A 89 -15.97 6.36 -1.58
CA ASP A 89 -16.53 5.34 -0.67
C ASP A 89 -16.07 5.49 0.79
N ARG A 90 -15.04 6.29 1.03
CA ARG A 90 -14.47 6.53 2.36
C ARG A 90 -14.76 7.91 2.89
N LYS A 91 -15.34 8.78 2.05
CA LYS A 91 -15.56 10.18 2.36
C LYS A 91 -16.68 10.30 3.39
N VAL A 92 -16.44 11.12 4.41
CA VAL A 92 -17.47 11.64 5.31
C VAL A 92 -17.73 13.11 4.96
N ASP A 93 -18.98 13.51 4.88
CA ASP A 93 -19.35 14.90 4.60
C ASP A 93 -19.11 15.78 5.83
N SER A 94 -18.67 17.02 5.59
CA SER A 94 -18.48 18.03 6.63
C SER A 94 -19.80 18.44 7.28
N VAL A 95 -19.73 18.79 8.57
CA VAL A 95 -20.82 19.43 9.31
C VAL A 95 -21.18 20.80 8.71
N TYR A 96 -20.20 21.50 8.10
CA TYR A 96 -20.35 22.84 7.55
C TYR A 96 -20.56 22.86 6.02
N LYS A 97 -21.03 21.74 5.45
CA LYS A 97 -21.26 21.59 4.01
C LYS A 97 -22.12 22.71 3.42
N ASP A 98 -23.18 23.11 4.12
CA ASP A 98 -24.11 24.13 3.65
C ASP A 98 -23.45 25.53 3.61
N LEU A 99 -22.66 25.86 4.63
CA LEU A 99 -21.90 27.12 4.68
C LEU A 99 -20.83 27.17 3.59
N LEU A 100 -20.16 26.05 3.33
CA LEU A 100 -19.16 25.94 2.29
C LEU A 100 -19.79 26.20 0.91
N GLN A 101 -20.93 25.59 0.61
CA GLN A 101 -21.64 25.79 -0.66
C GLN A 101 -22.14 27.22 -0.83
N GLN A 102 -22.57 27.88 0.25
CA GLN A 102 -23.04 29.27 0.20
C GLN A 102 -21.90 30.25 -0.14
N ARG A 103 -20.71 30.05 0.43
CA ARG A 103 -19.58 30.97 0.28
C ARG A 103 -18.69 30.65 -0.92
N VAL A 104 -18.53 29.37 -1.25
CA VAL A 104 -17.64 28.91 -2.32
C VAL A 104 -18.37 27.89 -3.20
N PRO A 105 -19.30 28.33 -4.06
CA PRO A 105 -20.12 27.44 -4.90
C PRO A 105 -19.30 26.70 -5.98
N ASP A 106 -18.14 27.22 -6.37
CA ASP A 106 -17.28 26.65 -7.42
C ASP A 106 -16.46 25.43 -6.95
N VAL A 107 -16.54 25.05 -5.68
CA VAL A 107 -15.75 23.93 -5.13
C VAL A 107 -16.27 22.62 -5.68
N LYS A 108 -15.39 21.86 -6.33
CA LYS A 108 -15.66 20.48 -6.77
C LYS A 108 -15.63 19.53 -5.59
N LEU A 109 -16.75 19.40 -4.88
CA LEU A 109 -16.90 18.42 -3.82
C LEU A 109 -17.12 17.02 -4.42
N ILE A 110 -16.38 16.03 -3.92
CA ILE A 110 -16.59 14.62 -4.26
C ILE A 110 -17.84 14.14 -3.53
N GLU A 111 -18.81 13.56 -4.21
CA GLU A 111 -19.96 12.96 -3.52
C GLU A 111 -19.58 11.61 -2.88
N PRO A 112 -20.04 11.33 -1.65
CA PRO A 112 -19.95 10.00 -1.07
C PRO A 112 -20.67 8.99 -1.98
N ARG A 113 -20.01 7.85 -2.26
CA ARG A 113 -20.61 6.79 -3.09
C ARG A 113 -20.35 5.43 -2.49
N GLU A 114 -21.40 4.65 -2.34
CA GLU A 114 -21.27 3.26 -1.93
C GLU A 114 -20.50 2.45 -2.96
N ARG A 115 -19.78 1.43 -2.48
CA ARG A 115 -19.01 0.54 -3.34
C ARG A 115 -19.97 -0.33 -4.15
N ALA A 116 -19.86 -0.29 -5.49
CA ALA A 116 -20.74 -1.05 -6.38
C ALA A 116 -20.70 -2.58 -6.15
N ASP A 117 -19.58 -3.10 -5.65
CA ASP A 117 -19.35 -4.50 -5.28
C ASP A 117 -20.03 -4.91 -3.96
N ARG A 118 -20.52 -3.95 -3.18
CA ARG A 118 -21.23 -4.17 -1.91
C ARG A 118 -22.69 -3.73 -2.05
N LYS A 119 -23.43 -4.26 -3.02
CA LYS A 119 -24.90 -4.23 -2.93
C LYS A 119 -25.28 -5.02 -1.68
N LYS A 120 -25.96 -4.37 -0.75
CA LYS A 120 -26.60 -5.04 0.37
C LYS A 120 -27.77 -5.82 -0.23
N ASP A 121 -27.57 -7.10 -0.54
CA ASP A 121 -28.70 -7.98 -0.82
C ASP A 121 -29.52 -8.06 0.47
N GLU A 122 -30.64 -7.36 0.54
CA GLU A 122 -31.54 -7.30 1.71
C GLU A 122 -32.20 -8.66 2.05
N ALA A 123 -31.78 -9.75 1.39
CA ALA A 123 -32.37 -11.08 1.47
C ALA A 123 -31.54 -12.12 2.26
N LEU A 124 -30.46 -11.74 2.94
CA LEU A 124 -29.64 -12.67 3.75
C LEU A 124 -29.29 -12.07 5.12
N GLU A 125 -30.31 -11.74 5.89
CA GLU A 125 -30.20 -11.56 7.34
C GLU A 125 -30.36 -12.93 8.02
N GLU A 126 -29.35 -13.80 7.92
CA GLU A 126 -29.16 -14.92 8.86
C GLU A 126 -27.73 -15.47 8.74
N GLU A 127 -27.04 -15.48 9.89
CA GLU A 127 -25.74 -16.10 10.18
C GLU A 127 -24.53 -15.81 9.27
N LYS A 128 -23.80 -14.71 9.55
CA LYS A 128 -22.33 -14.68 9.35
C LYS A 128 -21.63 -13.96 10.49
N ASN A 129 -21.44 -14.65 11.61
CA ASN A 129 -20.28 -14.37 12.46
C ASN A 129 -19.04 -14.99 11.80
N CYS A 130 -18.42 -14.26 10.89
CA CYS A 130 -17.06 -14.54 10.43
C CYS A 130 -16.24 -13.26 10.59
N GLY A 131 -15.92 -12.94 11.84
CA GLY A 131 -14.82 -12.04 12.13
C GLY A 131 -13.52 -12.69 11.66
N THR A 132 -12.85 -12.09 10.69
CA THR A 132 -11.51 -12.50 10.26
C THR A 132 -10.50 -12.14 11.36
N SER A 133 -10.37 -13.00 12.38
CA SER A 133 -9.20 -13.02 13.25
C SER A 133 -8.18 -13.96 12.61
N GLN A 134 -7.30 -13.36 11.81
CA GLN A 134 -5.99 -13.82 11.32
C GLN A 134 -5.82 -13.43 9.85
N GLY A 135 -4.83 -12.56 9.63
CA GLY A 135 -4.63 -11.84 8.39
C GLY A 135 -4.00 -12.67 7.29
N GLN A 136 -4.50 -12.47 6.08
CA GLN A 136 -3.70 -12.08 4.92
C GLN A 136 -4.66 -11.47 3.88
N PRO A 137 -4.46 -10.22 3.41
CA PRO A 137 -5.28 -9.70 2.33
C PRO A 137 -4.88 -10.43 1.04
N GLY A 138 -5.75 -11.31 0.57
CA GLY A 138 -5.67 -11.85 -0.78
C GLY A 138 -6.01 -10.75 -1.76
N ASP A 139 -5.03 -10.29 -2.53
CA ASP A 139 -5.22 -9.33 -3.61
C ASP A 139 -6.12 -9.94 -4.69
N GLY A 140 -7.43 -9.75 -4.52
CA GLY A 140 -8.44 -9.96 -5.54
C GLY A 140 -8.31 -8.88 -6.59
N ILE A 141 -7.67 -9.21 -7.71
CA ILE A 141 -7.69 -8.33 -8.89
C ILE A 141 -9.05 -8.48 -9.58
N GLY A 142 -9.81 -7.38 -9.44
CA GLY A 142 -10.70 -6.75 -10.41
C GLY A 142 -11.09 -7.54 -11.65
N LYS A 143 -12.41 -7.74 -11.77
CA LYS A 143 -13.11 -7.98 -13.02
C LYS A 143 -13.52 -6.62 -13.60
N ASP A 144 -12.81 -6.20 -14.63
CA ASP A 144 -13.10 -5.05 -15.49
C ASP A 144 -12.22 -5.23 -16.74
N SER A 145 -12.66 -5.23 -17.99
CA SER A 145 -13.94 -4.93 -18.63
C SER A 145 -14.03 -5.69 -19.96
N ILE A 146 -15.25 -5.89 -20.43
CA ILE A 146 -15.60 -6.33 -21.78
C ILE A 146 -15.17 -5.23 -22.77
N GLY A 147 -14.22 -5.54 -23.65
CA GLY A 147 -13.97 -4.84 -24.91
C GLY A 147 -14.28 -5.79 -26.06
N LYS A 148 -15.30 -5.46 -26.85
CA LYS A 148 -15.74 -6.19 -28.03
C LYS A 148 -15.23 -5.47 -29.27
N ASP A 149 -14.05 -5.80 -29.77
CA ASP A 149 -13.65 -5.35 -31.11
C ASP A 149 -12.44 -6.12 -31.66
N SER A 150 -12.65 -6.66 -32.87
CA SER A 150 -11.65 -6.77 -33.96
C SER A 150 -10.68 -7.95 -33.98
N ILE A 151 -11.17 -9.02 -34.62
CA ILE A 151 -10.54 -9.77 -35.72
C ILE A 151 -9.11 -9.31 -36.09
N GLY A 152 -8.14 -10.21 -35.91
CA GLY A 152 -6.75 -9.98 -36.32
C GLY A 152 -5.95 -11.26 -36.55
N LYS A 153 -6.13 -11.85 -37.76
CA LYS A 153 -5.18 -12.68 -38.52
C LYS A 153 -4.46 -13.84 -37.80
N ILE A 154 -5.03 -15.02 -38.04
CA ILE A 154 -4.28 -16.27 -38.27
C ILE A 154 -3.11 -16.04 -39.24
N ASN A 155 -1.88 -16.01 -38.71
CA ASN A 155 -0.70 -16.29 -39.52
C ASN A 155 -0.33 -17.75 -39.30
N ASN A 156 -0.99 -18.59 -40.10
CA ASN A 156 -0.56 -19.95 -40.39
C ASN A 156 0.87 -19.87 -40.97
N THR A 157 1.87 -20.13 -40.14
CA THR A 157 3.19 -20.56 -40.59
C THR A 157 3.26 -22.04 -40.34
N GLY A 158 3.05 -22.80 -41.41
CA GLY A 158 3.15 -24.24 -41.40
C GLY A 158 4.54 -24.66 -40.95
N VAL A 159 4.57 -25.57 -39.99
CA VAL A 159 5.66 -26.53 -39.88
C VAL A 159 5.01 -27.91 -39.76
N CYS A 160 5.20 -28.63 -40.86
CA CYS A 160 5.16 -30.05 -41.10
C CYS A 160 4.91 -30.97 -39.90
N ALA A 161 3.94 -31.88 -40.08
CA ALA A 161 3.93 -33.18 -39.44
C ALA A 161 5.32 -33.82 -39.52
N ARG A 162 6.01 -33.88 -38.39
CA ARG A 162 7.18 -34.72 -38.16
C ARG A 162 7.03 -35.32 -36.78
N ASP A 163 6.86 -36.64 -36.78
CA ASP A 163 7.10 -37.57 -35.68
C ASP A 163 6.57 -37.14 -34.31
N ALA A 164 5.32 -37.53 -34.03
CA ALA A 164 4.76 -37.52 -32.68
C ALA A 164 5.53 -38.53 -31.82
N GLN A 165 6.67 -38.10 -31.28
CA GLN A 165 7.29 -38.79 -30.16
C GLN A 165 6.37 -38.65 -28.94
N PRO A 166 6.19 -39.71 -28.12
CA PRO A 166 5.32 -39.64 -26.96
C PRO A 166 5.86 -38.58 -26.01
N VAL A 167 5.12 -37.49 -25.83
CA VAL A 167 5.44 -36.46 -24.83
C VAL A 167 5.27 -37.12 -23.46
N VAL A 168 6.38 -37.41 -22.78
CA VAL A 168 6.35 -37.94 -21.42
C VAL A 168 5.87 -36.80 -20.50
N VAL A 169 4.73 -37.02 -19.84
CA VAL A 169 4.16 -36.09 -18.87
C VAL A 169 4.69 -36.48 -17.49
N ILE A 170 5.42 -35.58 -16.84
CA ILE A 170 6.01 -35.85 -15.51
C ILE A 170 5.01 -35.59 -14.39
N ALA A 171 4.21 -34.53 -14.52
CA ALA A 171 3.25 -34.13 -13.49
C ALA A 171 2.00 -33.50 -14.12
N SER A 172 0.85 -33.79 -13.54
CA SER A 172 -0.44 -33.21 -13.93
C SER A 172 -1.01 -32.38 -12.78
N LEU A 173 -0.87 -31.06 -12.84
CA LEU A 173 -1.40 -30.17 -11.82
C LEU A 173 -2.89 -29.89 -12.08
N MET A 174 -3.75 -30.07 -11.08
CA MET A 174 -5.17 -29.74 -11.16
C MET A 174 -5.41 -28.23 -11.06
N LEU A 175 -6.07 -27.65 -12.06
CA LEU A 175 -6.39 -26.23 -12.12
C LEU A 175 -7.75 -25.94 -11.48
N ARG A 176 -8.01 -24.65 -11.26
CA ARG A 176 -9.25 -24.15 -10.65
C ARG A 176 -10.50 -24.43 -11.48
N ASP A 177 -10.37 -24.52 -12.79
CA ASP A 177 -11.45 -24.87 -13.74
C ASP A 177 -11.69 -26.38 -13.83
N GLY A 178 -10.93 -27.19 -13.07
CA GLY A 178 -10.98 -28.64 -13.10
C GLY A 178 -10.17 -29.28 -14.24
N THR A 179 -9.54 -28.46 -15.10
CA THR A 179 -8.64 -28.96 -16.15
C THR A 179 -7.29 -29.38 -15.56
N ARG A 180 -6.54 -30.20 -16.31
CA ARG A 180 -5.19 -30.61 -15.96
C ARG A 180 -4.17 -29.76 -16.71
N TYR A 181 -3.11 -29.39 -16.03
CA TYR A 181 -1.91 -28.83 -16.63
C TYR A 181 -0.81 -29.88 -16.59
N ASP A 182 -0.54 -30.42 -17.77
CA ASP A 182 0.47 -31.46 -17.96
C ASP A 182 1.82 -30.80 -18.21
N VAL A 183 2.77 -31.07 -17.31
CA VAL A 183 4.16 -30.64 -17.44
C VAL A 183 4.89 -31.68 -18.27
N ALA A 184 5.33 -31.30 -19.47
CA ALA A 184 6.13 -32.15 -20.33
C ALA A 184 7.57 -32.28 -19.81
N GLU A 185 8.27 -33.36 -20.15
CA GLU A 185 9.68 -33.57 -19.77
C GLU A 185 10.58 -32.39 -20.15
N ASN A 186 10.38 -31.80 -21.33
CA ASN A 186 11.16 -30.64 -21.80
C ASN A 186 11.04 -29.41 -20.87
N ASP A 187 9.90 -29.24 -20.20
CA ASP A 187 9.71 -28.15 -19.25
C ASP A 187 10.39 -28.47 -17.91
N ALA A 188 10.30 -29.72 -17.47
CA ALA A 188 11.00 -30.17 -16.26
C ALA A 188 12.52 -30.11 -16.39
N GLU A 189 13.08 -30.40 -17.56
CA GLU A 189 14.51 -30.23 -17.84
C GLU A 189 14.95 -28.77 -17.70
N GLN A 190 14.13 -27.81 -18.13
CA GLN A 190 14.41 -26.38 -17.91
C GLN A 190 14.48 -26.06 -16.42
N TYR A 191 13.54 -26.58 -15.62
CA TYR A 191 13.56 -26.40 -14.17
C TYR A 191 14.75 -27.10 -13.50
N ARG A 192 15.18 -28.27 -13.98
CA ARG A 192 16.40 -28.95 -13.48
C ARG A 192 17.66 -28.10 -13.70
N GLN A 193 17.73 -27.38 -14.83
CA GLN A 193 18.85 -26.46 -15.10
C GLN A 193 18.82 -25.21 -14.21
N LEU A 194 17.63 -24.65 -13.98
CA LEU A 194 17.46 -23.41 -13.20
C LEU A 194 17.61 -23.62 -11.68
N TYR A 195 17.25 -24.80 -11.19
CA TYR A 195 17.17 -25.11 -9.76
C TYR A 195 18.02 -26.35 -9.40
N PRO A 196 19.36 -26.29 -9.54
CA PRO A 196 20.25 -27.45 -9.39
C PRO A 196 20.32 -28.00 -7.94
N ALA A 197 19.89 -27.22 -6.95
CA ALA A 197 19.86 -27.62 -5.55
C ALA A 197 18.62 -28.46 -5.17
N LEU A 198 17.65 -28.62 -6.09
CA LEU A 198 16.38 -29.29 -5.83
C LEU A 198 16.18 -30.54 -6.68
N ASP A 199 15.52 -31.54 -6.10
CA ASP A 199 14.97 -32.69 -6.83
C ASP A 199 13.61 -32.31 -7.43
N ILE A 200 13.62 -31.86 -8.68
CA ILE A 200 12.47 -31.30 -9.38
C ILE A 200 11.29 -32.28 -9.47
N ASP A 201 11.55 -33.57 -9.68
CA ASP A 201 10.49 -34.57 -9.82
C ASP A 201 9.78 -34.80 -8.48
N ARG A 202 10.52 -34.74 -7.38
CA ARG A 202 9.93 -34.75 -6.04
C ARG A 202 9.12 -33.49 -5.77
N GLU A 203 9.66 -32.31 -6.09
CA GLU A 203 8.96 -31.04 -5.88
C GLU A 203 7.63 -30.98 -6.65
N PHE A 204 7.59 -31.50 -7.88
CA PHE A 204 6.35 -31.58 -8.65
C PHE A 204 5.29 -32.49 -8.01
N ARG A 205 5.70 -33.62 -7.40
CA ARG A 205 4.77 -34.48 -6.63
C ARG A 205 4.22 -33.76 -5.40
N GLU A 206 5.07 -33.01 -4.70
CA GLU A 206 4.64 -32.20 -3.54
C GLU A 206 3.68 -31.07 -3.98
N MET A 207 3.91 -30.47 -5.15
CA MET A 207 2.97 -29.50 -5.75
C MET A 207 1.62 -30.14 -6.10
N GLU A 208 1.62 -31.34 -6.69
CA GLU A 208 0.39 -32.08 -7.01
C GLU A 208 -0.41 -32.39 -5.74
N GLN A 209 0.27 -32.91 -4.72
CA GLN A 209 -0.34 -33.17 -3.41
C GLN A 209 -0.93 -31.89 -2.81
N TRP A 210 -0.20 -30.78 -2.87
CA TRP A 210 -0.70 -29.49 -2.40
C TRP A 210 -1.98 -29.05 -3.15
N CYS A 211 -2.05 -29.26 -4.46
CA CYS A 211 -3.24 -28.98 -5.27
C CYS A 211 -4.43 -29.88 -4.91
N MET A 212 -4.19 -31.11 -4.44
CA MET A 212 -5.24 -31.99 -3.95
C MET A 212 -5.75 -31.54 -2.58
N ASP A 213 -4.84 -31.23 -1.65
CA ASP A 213 -5.17 -30.81 -0.27
C ASP A 213 -5.78 -29.41 -0.21
N HIS A 214 -5.51 -28.55 -1.20
CA HIS A 214 -5.98 -27.17 -1.26
C HIS A 214 -6.83 -26.87 -2.52
N PRO A 215 -8.04 -27.44 -2.67
CA PRO A 215 -8.88 -27.25 -3.86
C PRO A 215 -9.24 -25.78 -4.15
N SER A 216 -9.49 -24.98 -3.11
CA SER A 216 -9.79 -23.55 -3.22
C SER A 216 -8.57 -22.69 -3.60
N GLY A 217 -7.35 -23.23 -3.42
CA GLY A 217 -6.07 -22.56 -3.68
C GLY A 217 -5.46 -22.82 -5.06
N ARG A 218 -6.08 -23.70 -5.87
CA ARG A 218 -5.64 -24.07 -7.22
C ARG A 218 -5.54 -22.85 -8.14
N LYS A 219 -4.55 -22.86 -9.03
CA LYS A 219 -4.27 -21.75 -9.94
C LYS A 219 -5.07 -21.87 -11.23
N THR A 220 -5.17 -20.76 -11.94
CA THR A 220 -5.67 -20.72 -13.32
C THR A 220 -4.54 -21.02 -14.30
N ARG A 221 -4.85 -21.38 -15.54
CA ARG A 221 -3.86 -21.78 -16.56
C ARG A 221 -2.76 -20.75 -16.78
N GLY A 222 -3.08 -19.45 -16.77
CA GLY A 222 -2.08 -18.38 -16.90
C GLY A 222 -1.26 -18.07 -15.65
N ARG A 223 -1.58 -18.68 -14.50
CA ARG A 223 -0.91 -18.43 -13.21
C ARG A 223 -0.14 -19.65 -12.69
N VAL A 224 -0.25 -20.80 -13.36
CA VAL A 224 0.39 -22.05 -12.92
C VAL A 224 1.93 -21.98 -13.03
N SER A 225 2.47 -21.34 -14.07
CA SER A 225 3.92 -21.12 -14.21
C SER A 225 4.48 -20.31 -13.04
N CYS A 226 3.86 -19.17 -12.71
CA CYS A 226 4.26 -18.37 -11.55
C CYS A 226 4.18 -19.14 -10.22
N PHE A 227 3.24 -20.08 -10.11
CA PHE A 227 3.14 -20.94 -8.93
C PHE A 227 4.31 -21.91 -8.85
N ILE A 228 4.69 -22.57 -9.95
CA ILE A 228 5.84 -23.45 -10.04
C ILE A 228 7.12 -22.68 -9.68
N ASP A 229 7.36 -21.52 -10.30
CA ASP A 229 8.55 -20.68 -10.05
C ASP A 229 8.63 -20.24 -8.58
N SER A 230 7.52 -19.78 -8.00
CA SER A 230 7.45 -19.34 -6.61
C SER A 230 7.61 -20.49 -5.61
N TRP A 231 7.14 -21.69 -5.97
CA TRP A 231 7.34 -22.89 -5.18
C TRP A 231 8.81 -23.30 -5.16
N LEU A 232 9.42 -23.49 -6.34
CA LEU A 232 10.80 -23.91 -6.48
C LEU A 232 11.77 -22.88 -5.86
N ASN A 233 11.58 -21.58 -6.09
CA ASN A 233 12.45 -20.56 -5.51
C ASN A 233 12.41 -20.54 -3.96
N ARG A 234 11.24 -20.79 -3.35
CA ARG A 234 11.13 -20.89 -1.88
C ARG A 234 11.85 -22.12 -1.35
N ASN A 235 11.68 -23.26 -2.00
CA ASN A 235 12.32 -24.49 -1.57
C ASN A 235 13.82 -24.49 -1.83
N GLN A 236 14.30 -23.81 -2.89
CA GLN A 236 15.72 -23.61 -3.15
C GLN A 236 16.37 -22.82 -2.02
N LYS A 237 15.81 -21.66 -1.65
CA LYS A 237 16.32 -20.86 -0.54
C LYS A 237 16.37 -21.65 0.77
N ARG A 238 15.38 -22.50 1.00
CA ARG A 238 15.32 -23.39 2.16
C ARG A 238 16.43 -24.44 2.11
N ALA A 239 16.63 -25.11 0.98
CA ALA A 239 17.68 -26.10 0.78
C ALA A 239 19.08 -25.49 0.93
N GLU A 240 19.32 -24.32 0.34
CA GLU A 240 20.58 -23.57 0.47
C GLU A 240 20.84 -23.16 1.92
N SER A 241 19.82 -22.66 2.63
CA SER A 241 19.95 -22.29 4.03
C SER A 241 20.19 -23.49 4.96
N ALA A 242 19.69 -24.67 4.59
CA ALA A 242 19.95 -25.91 5.32
C ALA A 242 21.36 -26.46 5.07
N ALA A 243 21.93 -26.18 3.90
CA ALA A 243 23.30 -26.57 3.54
C ALA A 243 24.37 -25.65 4.17
N MET A 244 24.01 -24.41 4.56
CA MET A 244 24.93 -23.50 5.24
C MET A 244 25.07 -23.83 6.73
N PRO A 245 26.30 -23.81 7.30
CA PRO A 245 26.49 -23.94 8.73
C PRO A 245 25.77 -22.79 9.46
N PRO A 246 25.16 -23.05 10.64
CA PRO A 246 24.40 -22.03 11.34
C PRO A 246 25.28 -20.80 11.61
N PRO A 247 24.81 -19.58 11.32
CA PRO A 247 25.57 -18.38 11.64
C PRO A 247 25.82 -18.36 13.15
N LYS A 248 27.08 -18.12 13.55
CA LYS A 248 27.44 -17.93 14.95
C LYS A 248 26.55 -16.81 15.50
N LYS A 249 25.61 -17.15 16.40
CA LYS A 249 24.75 -16.17 17.04
C LYS A 249 25.66 -15.24 17.85
N ALA A 250 25.90 -14.04 17.35
CA ALA A 250 26.44 -12.97 18.17
C ALA A 250 25.39 -12.71 19.26
N SER A 251 25.70 -13.04 20.51
CA SER A 251 24.87 -12.69 21.66
C SER A 251 24.99 -11.19 21.92
N GLY A 252 24.41 -10.39 21.04
CA GLY A 252 24.29 -8.94 21.19
C GLY A 252 22.83 -8.61 21.46
N ASN A 253 22.54 -8.00 22.61
CA ASN A 253 21.22 -7.47 22.91
C ASN A 253 20.79 -6.50 21.80
N ARG A 254 19.59 -6.73 21.22
CA ARG A 254 18.96 -5.96 20.13
C ARG A 254 18.88 -4.44 20.36
N PHE A 255 19.13 -3.98 21.58
CA PHE A 255 18.99 -2.59 22.02
C PHE A 255 20.30 -1.78 22.07
N HIS A 256 21.46 -2.38 21.83
CA HIS A 256 22.75 -1.66 21.93
C HIS A 256 23.41 -1.56 20.54
N ASN A 257 22.83 -0.69 19.69
CA ASN A 257 23.35 -0.36 18.35
C ASN A 257 24.06 1.00 18.31
N PHE A 258 24.39 1.58 19.46
CA PHE A 258 25.11 2.85 19.55
C PHE A 258 26.50 2.60 20.15
N ASP A 259 27.53 3.20 19.56
CA ASP A 259 28.83 3.31 20.20
C ASP A 259 28.66 4.01 21.55
N GLN A 260 29.05 3.33 22.62
CA GLN A 260 29.07 3.95 23.94
C GLN A 260 30.02 5.14 23.88
N ARG A 261 29.55 6.32 24.26
CA ARG A 261 30.41 7.52 24.32
C ARG A 261 31.56 7.20 25.28
N THR A 262 32.78 7.20 24.77
CA THR A 262 34.02 6.99 25.55
C THR A 262 34.40 8.21 26.40
N THR A 263 33.57 9.25 26.41
CA THR A 263 33.79 10.46 27.18
C THR A 263 33.47 10.19 28.65
N ASP A 264 34.49 9.87 29.42
CA ASP A 264 34.42 9.75 30.86
C ASP A 264 34.44 11.15 31.50
N TYR A 265 33.25 11.70 31.74
CA TYR A 265 33.08 13.04 32.30
C TYR A 265 33.71 13.21 33.68
N ASP A 266 33.88 12.13 34.46
CA ASP A 266 34.53 12.18 35.78
C ASP A 266 36.03 12.48 35.66
N THR A 267 36.68 11.98 34.61
CA THR A 267 38.09 12.28 34.35
C THR A 267 38.29 13.76 33.97
N LEU A 268 37.40 14.33 33.16
CA LEU A 268 37.44 15.75 32.78
C LEU A 268 37.20 16.67 33.97
N LEU A 269 36.24 16.32 34.84
CA LEU A 269 35.97 17.06 36.08
C LEU A 269 37.16 17.03 37.04
N THR A 270 37.86 15.91 37.11
CA THR A 270 39.05 15.76 37.95
C THR A 270 40.21 16.61 37.43
N GLN A 271 40.42 16.67 36.11
CA GLN A 271 41.42 17.53 35.49
C GLN A 271 41.12 19.02 35.70
N MET A 272 39.86 19.45 35.58
CA MET A 272 39.51 20.86 35.81
C MET A 272 39.72 21.29 37.28
N LYS A 273 39.52 20.39 38.25
CA LYS A 273 39.82 20.66 39.66
C LYS A 273 41.32 20.75 39.94
N GLN A 274 42.14 19.98 39.22
CA GLN A 274 43.60 20.02 39.38
C GLN A 274 44.25 21.23 38.68
N ALA A 275 43.64 21.76 37.62
CA ALA A 275 44.15 22.93 36.89
C ALA A 275 43.73 24.29 37.51
N GLY A 276 42.87 24.29 38.53
CA GLY A 276 42.37 25.49 39.21
C GLY A 276 42.96 25.74 40.60
N GLY A 277 44.06 25.05 40.96
CA GLY A 277 44.77 25.18 42.25
C GLY A 277 46.17 25.74 42.09
#